data_AF-A0A527ZSN2-F1
#
_entry.id   AF-A0A527ZSN2-F1
#
_cell.length_a   1.000
_cell.length_b   1.000
_cell.length_c   1.000
_cell.angle_alpha   90.00
_cell.angle_beta   90.00
_cell.angle_gamma   90.00
#
_symmetry.space_group_name_H-M   'P 1'
#
loop_
_entity.id
_entity.type
_entity.pdbx_description
1 polymer ?
#
loop_
_entity_poly.entity_id
_entity_poly.type
_entity_poly.pdbx_seq_one_letter_code
_entity_poly.pdbx_strand_id
1 'polypeptide(L)'
;RIHRNASHCGVPGLVVVEGSAPKALARLGTPDAIFIGGGGSDTGVLGAAIKALRVGGRLVANAVTLEMEALLLARHATLGGDLTRIALSRAAPVGSMQAWRPAMPVTQWSWVKP
;
A
#
# COMPACT_ATOMS: atom_id res chain seq x y z
N ARG A 1 14.91 -9.99 6.40
CA ARG A 1 14.61 -8.64 6.99
C ARG A 1 13.31 -8.64 7.80
N ILE A 2 12.20 -9.16 7.27
CA ILE A 2 10.88 -9.11 7.92
C ILE A 2 10.87 -9.83 9.28
N HIS A 3 11.38 -11.07 9.37
CA HIS A 3 11.43 -11.81 10.64
C HIS A 3 12.20 -11.07 11.76
N ARG A 4 13.31 -10.42 11.43
CA ARG A 4 14.08 -9.61 12.39
C ARG A 4 13.24 -8.43 12.91
N ASN A 5 12.56 -7.71 12.01
CA ASN A 5 11.68 -6.61 12.42
C ASN A 5 10.53 -7.12 13.30
N ALA A 6 9.92 -8.26 12.95
CA ALA A 6 8.85 -8.86 13.75
C ALA A 6 9.29 -9.18 15.18
N SER A 7 10.49 -9.77 15.33
CA SER A 7 11.09 -10.04 16.63
C SER A 7 11.33 -8.76 17.44
N HIS A 8 11.91 -7.72 16.82
CA HIS A 8 12.19 -6.45 17.50
C HIS A 8 10.91 -5.69 17.90
N CYS A 9 9.83 -5.83 17.12
CA CYS A 9 8.55 -5.18 17.38
C CYS A 9 7.63 -6.00 18.31
N GLY A 10 8.03 -7.21 18.73
CA GLY A 10 7.22 -8.04 19.63
C GLY A 10 5.90 -8.52 19.01
N VAL A 11 5.89 -8.84 17.71
CA VAL A 11 4.68 -9.29 16.99
C VAL A 11 4.75 -10.79 16.61
N PRO A 12 4.65 -11.71 17.57
CA PRO A 12 4.86 -13.14 17.33
C PRO A 12 3.79 -13.77 16.41
N GLY A 13 2.63 -13.14 16.26
CA GLY A 13 1.56 -13.60 15.36
C GLY A 13 1.78 -13.25 13.87
N LEU A 14 2.88 -12.57 13.51
CA LEU A 14 3.15 -12.22 12.12
C LEU A 14 3.53 -13.47 11.31
N VAL A 15 2.72 -13.80 10.32
CA VAL A 15 3.03 -14.84 9.32
C VAL A 15 3.66 -14.19 8.09
N VAL A 16 4.87 -14.66 7.72
CA VAL A 16 5.56 -14.22 6.51
C VAL A 16 5.32 -15.24 5.41
N VAL A 17 4.81 -14.78 4.28
CA VAL A 17 4.55 -15.61 3.10
C VAL A 17 5.49 -15.15 2.00
N GLU A 18 6.45 -16.00 1.65
CA GLU A 18 7.40 -15.72 0.57
C GLU A 18 6.79 -16.12 -0.78
N GLY A 19 6.61 -15.13 -1.66
CA GLY A 19 6.09 -15.33 -3.00
C GLY A 19 5.55 -14.04 -3.60
N SER A 20 5.25 -14.07 -4.89
CA SER A 20 4.71 -12.91 -5.61
C SER A 20 3.19 -12.95 -5.64
N ALA A 21 2.56 -11.81 -5.38
CA ALA A 21 1.16 -11.62 -5.73
C ALA A 21 1.00 -11.65 -7.27
N PRO A 22 -0.16 -12.07 -7.80
CA PRO A 22 -1.33 -12.56 -7.07
C PRO A 22 -1.22 -14.02 -6.60
N LYS A 23 -0.25 -14.80 -7.09
CA LYS A 23 -0.16 -16.26 -6.84
C LYS A 23 -0.04 -16.61 -5.37
N ALA A 24 0.78 -15.87 -4.61
CA ALA A 24 0.96 -16.10 -3.18
C ALA A 24 -0.33 -15.85 -2.36
N LEU A 25 -1.25 -15.02 -2.87
CA LEU A 25 -2.50 -14.69 -2.17
C LEU A 25 -3.51 -15.85 -2.20
N ALA A 26 -3.41 -16.75 -3.19
CA ALA A 26 -4.39 -17.82 -3.42
C ALA A 26 -4.49 -18.84 -2.28
N ARG A 27 -3.46 -18.91 -1.41
CA ARG A 27 -3.40 -19.85 -0.28
C ARG A 27 -3.76 -19.20 1.07
N LEU A 28 -4.11 -17.91 1.07
CA LEU A 28 -4.40 -17.16 2.28
C LEU A 28 -5.90 -17.15 2.56
N GLY A 29 -6.26 -17.03 3.84
CA GLY A 29 -7.65 -16.82 4.24
C GLY A 29 -8.17 -15.46 3.78
N THR A 30 -9.49 -15.29 3.80
CA THR A 30 -10.17 -14.04 3.46
C THR A 30 -9.79 -12.95 4.47
N PRO A 31 -9.09 -11.88 4.07
CA PRO A 31 -8.70 -10.82 5.00
C PRO A 31 -9.84 -9.83 5.25
N ASP A 32 -9.85 -9.23 6.45
CA ASP A 32 -10.69 -8.07 6.78
C ASP A 32 -10.08 -6.75 6.31
N ALA A 33 -8.75 -6.69 6.14
CA ALA A 33 -8.06 -5.52 5.62
C ALA A 33 -6.87 -5.91 4.74
N ILE A 34 -6.61 -5.13 3.70
CA ILE A 34 -5.47 -5.30 2.80
C ILE A 34 -4.74 -3.96 2.68
N PHE A 35 -3.40 -4.02 2.80
CA PHE A 35 -2.52 -2.91 2.47
C PHE A 35 -1.60 -3.27 1.29
N ILE A 36 -1.57 -2.42 0.27
CA ILE A 36 -0.69 -2.55 -0.90
C ILE A 36 0.33 -1.42 -0.88
N GLY A 37 1.55 -1.74 -0.44
CA GLY A 37 2.67 -0.79 -0.38
C GLY A 37 3.56 -0.76 -1.63
N GLY A 38 3.53 -1.81 -2.45
CA GLY A 38 4.34 -1.95 -3.68
C GLY A 38 3.85 -3.11 -4.53
N GLY A 39 4.19 -3.11 -5.83
CA GLY A 39 3.75 -4.15 -6.79
C GLY A 39 2.25 -4.13 -7.11
N GLY A 40 1.49 -3.12 -6.68
CA GLY A 40 0.06 -3.03 -6.96
C GLY A 40 -0.26 -2.82 -8.45
N SER A 41 0.68 -2.26 -9.20
CA SER A 41 0.63 -2.06 -10.65
C SER A 41 0.94 -3.35 -11.43
N ASP A 42 1.49 -4.37 -10.76
CA ASP A 42 1.77 -5.65 -11.41
C ASP A 42 0.45 -6.31 -11.80
N THR A 43 0.43 -6.94 -12.98
CA THR A 43 -0.79 -7.44 -13.60
C THR A 43 -1.55 -8.38 -12.66
N GLY A 44 -2.79 -8.01 -12.35
CA GLY A 44 -3.72 -8.82 -11.57
C GLY A 44 -3.59 -8.71 -10.05
N VAL A 45 -2.58 -8.01 -9.51
CA VAL A 45 -2.40 -7.89 -8.05
C VAL A 45 -3.57 -7.16 -7.39
N LEU A 46 -3.90 -5.96 -7.84
CA LEU A 46 -4.99 -5.18 -7.25
C LEU A 46 -6.35 -5.85 -7.41
N GLY A 47 -6.59 -6.49 -8.56
CA GLY A 47 -7.82 -7.25 -8.81
C GLY A 47 -7.95 -8.46 -7.87
N ALA A 48 -6.87 -9.22 -7.68
CA ALA A 48 -6.85 -10.35 -6.75
C ALA A 48 -7.07 -9.91 -5.30
N ALA A 49 -6.47 -8.78 -4.89
CA ALA A 49 -6.67 -8.20 -3.57
C ALA A 49 -8.14 -7.80 -3.33
N ILE A 50 -8.76 -7.06 -4.26
CA ILE A 50 -10.18 -6.68 -4.17
C ILE A 50 -11.09 -7.92 -4.09
N LYS A 51 -10.77 -8.95 -4.89
CA LYS A 51 -11.53 -10.21 -4.88
C LYS A 51 -11.41 -10.93 -3.54
N ALA A 52 -10.21 -11.04 -2.99
CA ALA A 52 -9.93 -11.74 -1.74
C ALA A 52 -10.53 -11.05 -0.52
N LEU A 53 -10.60 -9.71 -0.52
CA LEU A 53 -11.11 -8.92 0.61
C LEU A 53 -12.55 -9.30 0.98
N ARG A 54 -12.84 -9.44 2.28
CA ARG A 54 -14.20 -9.67 2.79
C ARG A 54 -15.12 -8.47 2.50
N VAL A 55 -16.42 -8.71 2.34
CA VAL A 55 -17.45 -7.65 2.38
C VAL A 55 -17.34 -6.89 3.72
N GLY A 56 -17.41 -5.55 3.65
CA GLY A 56 -17.14 -4.64 4.77
C GLY A 56 -15.65 -4.45 5.09
N GLY A 57 -14.75 -5.19 4.42
CA GLY A 57 -13.31 -5.07 4.60
C GLY A 57 -12.72 -3.81 3.95
N ARG A 58 -11.54 -3.38 4.42
CA ARG A 58 -10.87 -2.17 3.93
C ARG A 58 -9.63 -2.48 3.09
N LEU A 59 -9.54 -1.86 1.91
CA LEU A 59 -8.33 -1.86 1.09
C LEU A 59 -7.68 -0.47 1.14
N VAL A 60 -6.37 -0.44 1.43
CA VAL A 60 -5.55 0.77 1.31
C VAL A 60 -4.39 0.49 0.37
N ALA A 61 -4.17 1.36 -0.61
CA ALA A 61 -3.06 1.22 -1.56
C ALA A 61 -2.31 2.55 -1.69
N ASN A 62 -0.98 2.48 -1.64
CA ASN A 62 -0.10 3.64 -1.80
C ASN A 62 0.62 3.57 -3.15
N ALA A 63 0.71 4.72 -3.82
CA ALA A 63 1.40 4.92 -5.08
C ALA A 63 2.44 6.04 -4.96
N VAL A 64 3.64 5.81 -5.51
CA VAL A 64 4.68 6.83 -5.70
C VAL A 64 5.13 6.95 -7.16
N THR A 65 4.71 6.02 -8.00
CA THR A 65 4.99 6.00 -9.45
C THR A 65 3.73 6.38 -10.22
N LEU A 66 3.91 7.00 -11.39
CA LEU A 66 2.78 7.46 -12.22
C LEU A 66 1.86 6.32 -12.66
N GLU A 67 2.40 5.13 -12.93
CA GLU A 67 1.66 3.95 -13.35
C GLU A 67 0.69 3.48 -12.25
N MET A 68 1.18 3.43 -11.00
CA MET A 68 0.36 3.08 -9.86
C MET A 68 -0.64 4.20 -9.54
N GLU A 69 -0.27 5.47 -9.69
CA GLU A 69 -1.21 6.60 -9.52
C GLU A 69 -2.37 6.54 -10.52
N ALA A 70 -2.08 6.29 -11.80
CA ALA A 70 -3.11 6.12 -12.83
C ALA A 70 -4.06 4.98 -12.50
N LEU A 71 -3.53 3.85 -12.00
CA LEU A 71 -4.33 2.72 -11.55
C LEU A 71 -5.24 3.09 -10.37
N LEU A 72 -4.72 3.80 -9.36
CA LEU A 72 -5.52 4.23 -8.21
C LEU A 72 -6.61 5.23 -8.58
N LEU A 73 -6.30 6.19 -9.47
CA LEU A 73 -7.29 7.14 -10.00
C LEU A 73 -8.42 6.42 -10.72
N ALA A 74 -8.11 5.43 -11.57
CA ALA A 74 -9.11 4.63 -12.27
C ALA A 74 -9.98 3.82 -11.31
N ARG A 75 -9.41 3.27 -10.22
CA ARG A 75 -10.18 2.54 -9.21
C ARG A 75 -11.05 3.44 -8.35
N HIS A 76 -10.54 4.60 -7.95
CA HIS A 76 -11.36 5.61 -7.29
C HIS A 76 -12.54 6.04 -8.16
N ALA A 77 -12.33 6.30 -9.46
CA ALA A 77 -13.40 6.68 -10.38
C ALA A 77 -14.49 5.59 -10.54
N THR A 78 -14.11 4.31 -10.44
CA THR A 78 -15.01 3.17 -10.67
C THR A 78 -15.65 2.60 -9.40
N LEU A 79 -14.97 2.69 -8.26
CA LEU A 79 -15.39 2.08 -6.99
C LEU A 79 -15.63 3.10 -5.87
N GLY A 80 -15.28 4.37 -6.08
CA GLY A 80 -15.31 5.41 -5.05
C GLY A 80 -14.20 5.24 -4.00
N GLY A 81 -14.53 5.50 -2.74
CA GLY A 81 -13.55 5.60 -1.66
C GLY A 81 -12.87 6.96 -1.61
N ASP A 82 -11.82 7.06 -0.81
CA ASP A 82 -11.08 8.30 -0.58
C ASP A 82 -9.74 8.27 -1.29
N LEU A 83 -9.41 9.35 -1.99
CA LEU A 83 -8.11 9.56 -2.61
C LEU A 83 -7.40 10.74 -1.94
N THR A 84 -6.20 10.51 -1.42
CA THR A 84 -5.40 11.53 -0.71
C THR A 84 -4.00 11.62 -1.31
N ARG A 85 -3.53 12.84 -1.58
CA ARG A 85 -2.14 13.12 -1.95
C ARG A 85 -1.40 13.65 -0.73
N ILE A 86 -0.33 12.96 -0.32
CA ILE A 86 0.48 13.29 0.85
C ILE A 86 1.84 13.78 0.38
N ALA A 87 2.13 15.06 0.57
CA ALA A 87 3.44 15.66 0.33
C ALA A 87 4.04 16.11 1.67
N LEU A 88 5.28 15.72 1.92
CA LEU A 88 5.98 16.03 3.17
C LEU A 88 7.41 16.49 2.88
N SER A 89 7.87 17.45 3.66
CA SER A 89 9.25 17.94 3.64
C SER A 89 9.83 17.83 5.04
N ARG A 90 11.14 17.56 5.13
CA ARG A 90 11.88 17.58 6.41
C ARG A 90 13.06 18.52 6.29
N ALA A 91 13.42 19.16 7.39
CA ALA A 91 14.65 19.94 7.46
C ALA A 91 15.86 19.04 7.15
N ALA A 92 16.74 19.50 6.29
CA ALA A 92 17.99 18.84 5.94
C ALA A 92 19.12 19.89 5.80
N PRO A 93 20.38 19.54 6.09
CA PRO A 93 21.51 20.45 5.92
C PRO A 93 21.72 20.84 4.46
N VAL A 94 22.04 22.11 4.22
CA VAL A 94 22.55 22.66 2.96
C VAL A 94 23.72 23.59 3.32
N GLY A 95 24.95 23.09 3.16
CA GLY A 95 26.12 23.76 3.71
C GLY A 95 26.05 23.87 5.24
N SER A 96 26.17 25.08 5.77
CA SER A 96 26.03 25.39 7.21
C SER A 96 24.59 25.73 7.65
N MET A 97 23.63 25.80 6.72
CA MET A 97 22.24 26.17 6.97
C MET A 97 21.29 24.97 6.86
N GLN A 98 20.00 25.20 7.15
CA GLN A 98 18.94 24.21 6.98
C GLN A 98 18.00 24.62 5.84
N ALA A 99 17.54 23.65 5.06
CA ALA A 99 16.49 23.84 4.07
C ALA A 99 15.46 22.71 4.13
N TRP A 100 14.30 22.94 3.53
CA TRP A 100 13.29 21.90 3.35
C TRP A 100 13.70 20.95 2.23
N ARG A 101 13.89 19.67 2.56
CA ARG A 101 14.05 18.60 1.59
C ARG A 101 12.70 17.88 1.40
N PRO A 102 12.04 18.03 0.24
CA PRO A 102 10.79 17.32 -0.03
C PRO A 102 11.06 15.81 -0.22
N ALA A 103 10.14 14.99 0.26
CA ALA A 103 10.05 13.58 -0.12
C ALA A 103 9.18 13.43 -1.39
N MET A 104 9.32 12.31 -2.09
CA MET A 104 8.37 11.97 -3.17
C MET A 104 6.95 11.91 -2.60
N PRO A 105 5.97 12.62 -3.18
CA PRO A 105 4.59 12.54 -2.73
C PRO A 105 4.05 11.11 -2.84
N VAL A 106 3.18 10.74 -1.90
CA VAL A 106 2.46 9.47 -1.92
C VAL A 106 1.00 9.75 -2.24
N THR A 107 0.47 9.11 -3.27
CA THR A 107 -0.97 9.06 -3.52
C THR A 107 -1.54 7.81 -2.84
N GLN A 108 -2.51 7.99 -1.95
CA GLN A 108 -3.16 6.91 -1.20
C GLN A 108 -4.63 6.80 -1.59
N TRP A 109 -5.06 5.60 -1.92
CA TRP A 109 -6.46 5.26 -2.11
C TRP A 109 -6.94 4.36 -0.96
N SER A 110 -8.05 4.71 -0.32
CA SER A 110 -8.69 3.94 0.74
C SER A 110 -10.13 3.64 0.35
N TRP A 111 -10.52 2.37 0.36
CA TRP A 111 -11.84 1.92 -0.06
C TRP A 111 -12.37 0.81 0.85
N VAL A 112 -13.67 0.83 1.13
CA VAL A 112 -14.37 -0.22 1.87
C VAL A 112 -15.19 -1.02 0.87
N LYS A 113 -15.03 -2.34 0.89
CA LYS A 113 -15.79 -3.25 0.02
C LYS A 113 -17.25 -3.28 0.47
N PRO A 114 -18.22 -2.95 -0.40
CA PRO A 114 -19.63 -2.98 -0.07
C PRO A 114 -20.12 -4.41 0.19
#